data_AF-A0A953TSE0-F1
#
_entry.id   AF-A0A953TSE0-F1
#
_cell.length_a   1.000
_cell.length_b   1.000
_cell.length_c   1.000
_cell.angle_alpha   90.00
_cell.angle_beta   90.00
_cell.angle_gamma   90.00
#
_symmetry.space_group_name_H-M   'P 1'
#
loop_
_entity.id
_entity.type
_entity.pdbx_description
1 polymer ?
#
loop_
_entity_poly.entity_id
_entity_poly.type
_entity_poly.pdbx_seq_one_letter_code
_entity_poly.pdbx_strand_id
1 'polypeptide(L)'
;MSGSTVTLTWSAAGGATSYRVEAGAAPGGTELANFDTGHTTPSLIATGVPDGTYYVRVRAQNIDGRSDPSNEIVLTVGTALCTPSAPTGLASTVTGTSVALNWTAPSGTCAPTTYEIDAGSSSGSSNLTTYLTGTTSTSFSASSIAPGTYYVRVRAAHGALFSASSNEVVAVIGTTASSVTGRWVGLSPDGWFIDASTGSCDTSEDIQLDLTQTGSSISGTLTERIRAISPTRPGCDTVGAVYGPWQLTGTVGPGTITFVATFEKGRSFTFSGTFTSTRMATSVAELGSTLNSLTVNKQ
;
A
#
# COMPACT_ATOMS: atom_id res chain seq x y z
N MET A 1 25.02 12.39 6.48
CA MET A 1 26.16 12.45 5.53
C MET A 1 27.19 11.44 6.00
N SER A 2 27.42 10.39 5.22
CA SER A 2 28.47 9.40 5.48
C SER A 2 29.81 10.11 5.28
N GLY A 3 30.51 10.38 6.39
CA GLY A 3 31.83 11.00 6.36
C GLY A 3 32.90 9.93 6.46
N SER A 4 33.49 9.54 5.33
CA SER A 4 34.71 8.73 5.21
C SER A 4 35.98 9.58 5.41
N THR A 5 35.90 10.60 6.28
CA THR A 5 37.01 11.52 6.55
C THR A 5 37.65 11.17 7.88
N VAL A 6 38.95 10.87 7.84
CA VAL A 6 39.78 10.57 8.99
C VAL A 6 40.74 11.72 9.20
N THR A 7 40.74 12.30 10.39
CA THR A 7 41.74 13.29 10.80
C THR A 7 42.69 12.64 11.81
N LEU A 8 43.95 12.49 11.41
CA LEU A 8 45.03 12.05 12.27
C LEU A 8 45.81 13.27 12.74
N THR A 9 46.13 13.32 14.03
CA THR A 9 47.02 14.32 14.63
C THR A 9 48.02 13.61 15.53
N TRP A 10 49.25 14.11 15.56
CA TRP A 10 50.31 13.57 16.39
C TRP A 10 51.21 14.68 16.93
N SER A 11 52.10 14.34 17.87
CA SER A 11 53.10 15.28 18.39
C SER A 11 54.24 15.47 17.39
N ALA A 12 54.66 16.72 17.18
CA ALA A 12 55.78 17.01 16.30
C ALA A 12 57.10 16.41 16.84
N ALA A 13 57.86 15.74 15.99
CA ALA A 13 59.18 15.22 16.32
C ALA A 13 60.27 16.23 15.94
N GLY A 14 61.21 16.49 16.84
CA GLY A 14 62.34 17.39 16.58
C GLY A 14 63.21 16.89 15.43
N GLY A 15 63.54 17.76 14.48
CA GLY A 15 64.38 17.43 13.33
C GLY A 15 63.69 16.65 12.21
N ALA A 16 62.39 16.38 12.31
CA ALA A 16 61.61 15.76 11.23
C ALA A 16 61.39 16.75 10.07
N THR A 17 61.63 16.30 8.84
CA THR A 17 61.31 17.04 7.61
C THR A 17 60.00 16.56 6.99
N SER A 18 59.58 15.33 7.31
CA SER A 18 58.28 14.78 6.91
C SER A 18 57.84 13.63 7.84
N TYR A 19 56.65 13.09 7.62
CA TYR A 19 56.12 11.95 8.37
C TYR A 19 55.66 10.85 7.43
N ARG A 20 55.91 9.60 7.80
CA ARG A 20 55.38 8.43 7.09
C ARG A 20 54.20 7.86 7.84
N VAL A 21 53.05 7.76 7.18
CA VAL A 21 51.83 7.15 7.72
C VAL A 21 51.74 5.70 7.26
N GLU A 22 51.62 4.81 8.24
CA GLU A 22 51.49 3.36 8.06
C GLU A 22 50.12 2.91 8.58
N ALA A 23 49.35 2.19 7.77
CA ALA A 23 48.07 1.62 8.17
C ALA A 23 47.82 0.21 7.59
N GLY A 24 47.19 -0.65 8.39
CA GLY A 24 46.75 -2.00 8.00
C GLY A 24 45.43 -2.44 8.64
N ALA A 25 44.92 -3.58 8.18
CA ALA A 25 43.71 -4.24 8.68
C ALA A 25 43.96 -5.09 9.95
N ALA A 26 45.23 -5.28 10.32
CA ALA A 26 45.66 -6.03 11.49
C ALA A 26 46.81 -5.30 12.22
N PRO A 27 47.05 -5.59 13.51
CA PRO A 27 48.17 -5.01 14.25
C PRO A 27 49.49 -5.20 13.52
N GLY A 28 50.27 -4.14 13.38
CA GLY A 28 51.55 -4.21 12.66
C GLY A 28 51.47 -3.93 11.16
N GLY A 29 50.28 -4.02 10.54
CA GLY A 29 50.08 -3.97 9.08
C GLY A 29 50.39 -2.63 8.44
N THR A 30 50.72 -2.66 7.14
CA THR A 30 51.05 -1.46 6.32
C THR A 30 50.48 -1.53 4.90
N GLU A 31 49.64 -2.53 4.62
CA GLU A 31 49.13 -2.85 3.29
C GLU A 31 48.02 -1.91 2.82
N LEU A 32 47.39 -1.15 3.72
CA LEU A 32 46.32 -0.20 3.39
C LEU A 32 46.86 1.21 3.16
N ALA A 33 47.91 1.61 3.88
CA ALA A 33 48.61 2.86 3.64
C ALA A 33 50.08 2.75 4.05
N ASN A 34 50.98 3.26 3.21
CA ASN A 34 52.39 3.35 3.54
C ASN A 34 53.12 4.45 2.76
N PHE A 35 52.81 5.71 3.05
CA PHE A 35 53.26 6.86 2.26
C PHE A 35 53.84 7.98 3.13
N ASP A 36 54.71 8.77 2.51
CA ASP A 36 55.30 9.97 3.11
C ASP A 36 54.36 11.16 2.89
N THR A 37 54.08 11.92 3.94
CA THR A 37 53.27 13.15 3.87
C THR A 37 53.98 14.27 3.12
N GLY A 38 55.31 14.22 3.04
CA GLY A 38 56.12 15.24 2.36
C GLY A 38 56.12 16.61 3.05
N HIS A 39 55.61 16.71 4.27
CA HIS A 39 55.53 17.97 5.01
C HIS A 39 55.74 17.79 6.52
N THR A 40 56.18 18.86 7.17
CA THR A 40 56.45 18.91 8.62
C THR A 40 55.20 19.10 9.49
N THR A 41 54.04 19.34 8.89
CA THR A 41 52.77 19.47 9.63
C THR A 41 52.40 18.13 10.28
N PRO A 42 52.20 18.05 11.61
CA PRO A 42 51.97 16.80 12.33
C PRO A 42 50.49 16.38 12.31
N SER A 43 49.90 16.40 11.13
CA SER A 43 48.50 16.03 10.91
C SER A 43 48.26 15.53 9.49
N LEU A 44 47.27 14.66 9.31
CA LEU A 44 46.78 14.21 8.01
C LEU A 44 45.26 14.20 8.01
N ILE A 45 44.66 14.71 6.92
CA ILE A 45 43.24 14.51 6.63
C ILE A 45 43.16 13.54 5.45
N ALA A 46 42.67 12.33 5.70
CA ALA A 46 42.37 11.35 4.67
C ALA A 46 40.87 11.39 4.38
N THR A 47 40.49 11.53 3.11
CA THR A 47 39.09 11.48 2.65
C THR A 47 38.85 10.20 1.86
N GLY A 48 37.60 9.73 1.82
CA GLY A 48 37.27 8.51 1.07
C GLY A 48 37.80 7.22 1.71
N VAL A 49 38.09 7.23 3.02
CA VAL A 49 38.52 6.02 3.74
C VAL A 49 37.34 5.04 3.84
N PRO A 50 37.46 3.80 3.31
CA PRO A 50 36.36 2.83 3.38
C PRO A 50 35.96 2.49 4.82
N ASP A 51 34.77 1.91 4.99
CA ASP A 51 34.33 1.39 6.28
C ASP A 51 35.24 0.21 6.69
N GLY A 52 35.69 0.20 7.94
CA GLY A 52 36.61 -0.82 8.42
C GLY A 52 37.29 -0.47 9.74
N THR A 53 38.07 -1.42 10.25
CA THR A 53 38.96 -1.21 11.40
C THR A 53 40.40 -1.14 10.90
N TYR A 54 41.09 -0.09 11.30
CA TYR A 54 42.43 0.26 10.85
C TYR A 54 43.37 0.36 12.04
N TYR A 55 44.57 -0.18 11.89
CA TYR A 55 45.68 -0.06 12.82
C TYR A 55 46.66 0.93 12.22
N VAL A 56 46.84 2.09 12.86
CA VAL A 56 47.56 3.23 12.29
C VAL A 56 48.70 3.66 13.18
N ARG A 57 49.86 3.93 12.59
CA ARG A 57 51.02 4.53 13.26
C ARG A 57 51.77 5.48 12.35
N VAL A 58 52.59 6.34 12.94
CA VAL A 58 53.36 7.36 12.23
C VAL A 58 54.84 7.24 12.58
N ARG A 59 55.71 7.46 11.60
CA ARG A 59 57.16 7.58 11.77
C ARG A 59 57.61 8.97 11.35
N ALA A 60 58.50 9.58 12.12
CA ALA A 60 59.20 10.79 11.69
C ALA A 60 60.29 10.43 10.67
N GLN A 61 60.55 11.32 9.71
CA GLN A 61 61.58 11.12 8.69
C GLN A 61 62.37 12.40 8.46
N ASN A 62 63.68 12.25 8.28
CA ASN A 62 64.60 13.30 7.84
C ASN A 62 65.67 12.72 6.91
N ILE A 63 66.71 13.50 6.60
CA ILE A 63 67.80 13.07 5.71
C ILE A 63 68.60 11.87 6.26
N ASP A 64 68.64 11.71 7.59
CA ASP A 64 69.38 10.64 8.26
C ASP A 64 68.58 9.32 8.32
N GLY A 65 67.28 9.37 8.01
CA GLY A 65 66.42 8.20 7.91
C GLY A 65 65.09 8.36 8.66
N ARG A 66 64.54 7.23 9.10
CA ARG A 66 63.24 7.13 9.77
C ARG A 66 63.41 6.81 11.25
N SER A 67 62.53 7.37 12.08
CA SER A 67 62.43 6.99 13.48
C SER A 67 61.81 5.60 13.68
N ASP A 68 61.88 5.14 14.92
CA ASP A 68 60.96 4.13 15.44
C ASP A 68 59.50 4.58 15.29
N PRO A 69 58.55 3.64 15.18
CA PRO A 69 57.14 3.99 15.03
C PRO A 69 56.58 4.59 16.33
N SER A 70 55.55 5.43 16.20
CA SER A 70 54.69 5.80 17.31
C SER A 70 53.99 4.59 17.92
N ASN A 71 53.24 4.79 19.01
CA ASN A 71 52.21 3.84 19.39
C ASN A 71 51.22 3.64 18.23
N GLU A 72 50.71 2.42 18.10
CA GLU A 72 49.69 2.08 17.13
C GLU A 72 48.31 2.38 17.73
N ILE A 73 47.46 3.07 16.99
CA ILE A 73 46.08 3.35 17.38
C ILE A 73 45.11 2.49 16.56
N VAL A 74 43.97 2.14 17.17
CA VAL A 74 42.86 1.47 16.48
C VAL A 74 41.81 2.51 16.11
N LEU A 75 41.49 2.60 14.84
CA LEU A 75 40.50 3.51 14.27
C LEU A 75 39.41 2.70 13.58
N THR A 76 38.16 2.94 13.93
CA THR A 76 37.00 2.40 13.19
C THR A 76 36.41 3.51 12.33
N VAL A 77 36.35 3.27 11.02
CA VAL A 77 35.72 4.15 10.02
C VAL A 77 34.38 3.52 9.63
N GLY A 78 33.35 4.36 9.52
CA GLY A 78 31.97 3.92 9.29
C GLY A 78 31.15 3.78 10.59
N THR A 79 29.82 3.63 10.45
CA THR A 79 28.95 3.25 11.57
C THR A 79 29.01 1.74 11.73
N ALA A 80 29.27 1.24 12.94
CA ALA A 80 29.21 -0.19 13.21
C ALA A 80 27.87 -0.75 12.72
N LEU A 81 27.92 -1.82 11.91
CA LEU A 81 26.70 -2.47 11.42
C LEU A 81 25.86 -2.90 12.62
N CYS A 82 24.59 -2.53 12.58
CA CYS A 82 23.61 -2.88 13.59
C CYS A 82 22.30 -3.22 12.88
N THR A 83 21.45 -4.00 13.54
CA THR A 83 20.11 -4.31 13.03
C THR A 83 19.12 -3.30 13.61
N PRO A 84 18.42 -2.51 12.78
CA PRO A 84 17.36 -1.63 13.28
C PRO A 84 16.20 -2.41 13.89
N SER A 85 15.43 -1.75 14.76
CA SER A 85 14.11 -2.24 15.16
C SER A 85 13.12 -2.16 13.98
N ALA A 86 12.00 -2.86 14.06
CA ALA A 86 10.98 -2.80 13.00
C ALA A 86 10.34 -1.40 12.93
N PRO A 87 10.01 -0.90 11.71
CA PRO A 87 9.13 0.26 11.56
C PRO A 87 7.75 -0.04 12.15
N THR A 88 7.05 1.01 12.59
CA THR A 88 5.71 0.88 13.19
C THR A 88 4.71 1.82 12.54
N GLY A 89 3.41 1.60 12.78
CA GLY A 89 2.37 2.50 12.30
C GLY A 89 2.32 2.64 10.77
N LEU A 90 2.61 1.56 10.04
CA LEU A 90 2.46 1.56 8.58
C LEU A 90 0.97 1.78 8.25
N ALA A 91 0.71 2.76 7.39
CA ALA A 91 -0.59 3.11 6.88
C ALA A 91 -0.53 3.32 5.36
N SER A 92 -1.63 3.00 4.67
CA SER A 92 -1.77 3.18 3.22
C SER A 92 -3.01 4.00 2.88
N THR A 93 -2.86 4.93 1.94
CA THR A 93 -3.96 5.68 1.32
C THR A 93 -3.98 5.38 -0.18
N VAL A 94 -5.14 5.01 -0.72
CA VAL A 94 -5.31 4.72 -2.14
C VAL A 94 -6.15 5.81 -2.79
N THR A 95 -5.68 6.34 -3.92
CA THR A 95 -6.40 7.31 -4.74
C THR A 95 -6.33 6.87 -6.20
N GLY A 96 -7.43 6.31 -6.72
CA GLY A 96 -7.48 5.77 -8.09
C GLY A 96 -6.53 4.57 -8.26
N THR A 97 -5.51 4.74 -9.09
CA THR A 97 -4.44 3.74 -9.35
C THR A 97 -3.14 4.05 -8.60
N SER A 98 -3.18 4.96 -7.64
CA SER A 98 -2.02 5.38 -6.86
C SER A 98 -2.16 4.96 -5.40
N VAL A 99 -1.03 4.63 -4.77
CA VAL A 99 -0.91 4.36 -3.34
C VAL A 99 0.11 5.31 -2.71
N ALA A 100 -0.22 5.81 -1.52
CA ALA A 100 0.72 6.49 -0.64
C ALA A 100 0.85 5.68 0.65
N LEU A 101 2.08 5.40 1.04
CA LEU A 101 2.46 4.69 2.25
C LEU A 101 3.15 5.67 3.20
N ASN A 102 2.83 5.57 4.48
CA ASN A 102 3.50 6.32 5.55
C ASN A 102 3.73 5.39 6.72
N TRP A 103 4.86 5.54 7.42
CA TRP A 103 5.18 4.76 8.60
C TRP A 103 5.96 5.62 9.61
N THR A 104 6.18 5.06 10.80
CA THR A 104 7.02 5.64 11.85
C THR A 104 8.38 4.95 11.83
N ALA A 105 9.44 5.75 11.84
CA ALA A 105 10.81 5.25 11.92
C ALA A 105 11.02 4.42 13.20
N PRO A 106 11.88 3.38 13.16
CA PRO A 106 12.26 2.64 14.35
C PRO A 106 12.89 3.54 15.40
N SER A 107 12.57 3.30 16.67
CA SER A 107 13.29 3.89 17.81
C SER A 107 14.45 2.98 18.24
N GLY A 108 15.48 3.56 18.84
CA GLY A 108 16.65 2.84 19.36
C GLY A 108 17.98 3.44 18.92
N THR A 109 19.06 2.71 19.20
CA THR A 109 20.43 3.15 18.91
C THR A 109 20.87 2.90 17.47
N CYS A 110 20.15 2.05 16.73
CA CYS A 110 20.43 1.73 15.34
C CYS A 110 19.46 2.44 14.40
N ALA A 111 19.85 3.60 13.90
CA ALA A 111 19.05 4.35 12.94
C ALA A 111 19.13 3.70 11.54
N PRO A 112 18.01 3.54 10.82
CA PRO A 112 18.04 3.01 9.46
C PRO A 112 18.69 3.99 8.49
N THR A 113 19.39 3.44 7.50
CA THR A 113 19.92 4.17 6.34
C THR A 113 18.97 4.11 5.15
N THR A 114 18.10 3.09 5.10
CA THR A 114 17.07 2.93 4.07
C THR A 114 15.89 2.08 4.58
N TYR A 115 14.84 1.96 3.78
CA TYR A 115 13.71 1.08 4.01
C TYR A 115 13.48 0.17 2.81
N GLU A 116 13.00 -1.04 3.05
CA GLU A 116 12.53 -1.96 2.02
C GLU A 116 11.02 -2.14 2.12
N ILE A 117 10.33 -2.02 0.99
CA ILE A 117 8.90 -2.22 0.87
C ILE A 117 8.67 -3.58 0.23
N ASP A 118 8.02 -4.48 0.97
CA ASP A 118 7.63 -5.81 0.49
C ASP A 118 6.14 -5.79 0.14
N ALA A 119 5.79 -6.18 -1.08
CA ALA A 119 4.40 -6.32 -1.52
C ALA A 119 4.10 -7.74 -2.03
N GLY A 120 2.98 -8.30 -1.59
CA GLY A 120 2.52 -9.64 -1.95
C GLY A 120 1.07 -9.67 -2.43
N SER A 121 0.71 -10.76 -3.13
CA SER A 121 -0.66 -11.04 -3.58
C SER A 121 -1.54 -11.68 -2.49
N SER A 122 -0.95 -12.04 -1.35
CA SER A 122 -1.62 -12.61 -0.18
C SER A 122 -0.90 -12.15 1.09
N SER A 123 -1.59 -12.22 2.23
CA SER A 123 -1.01 -11.88 3.52
C SER A 123 0.28 -12.65 3.78
N GLY A 124 1.31 -11.97 4.26
CA GLY A 124 2.61 -12.54 4.57
C GLY A 124 3.52 -12.79 3.37
N SER A 125 3.04 -12.62 2.13
CA SER A 125 3.85 -12.81 0.91
C SER A 125 4.60 -11.54 0.49
N SER A 126 5.64 -11.70 -0.32
CA SER A 126 6.40 -10.61 -0.97
C SER A 126 6.64 -10.91 -2.46
N ASN A 127 5.78 -11.73 -3.06
CA ASN A 127 5.94 -12.27 -4.41
C ASN A 127 5.70 -11.28 -5.56
N LEU A 128 5.20 -10.07 -5.28
CA LEU A 128 4.93 -9.07 -6.32
C LEU A 128 6.12 -8.14 -6.50
N THR A 129 6.65 -7.59 -5.40
CA THR A 129 7.84 -6.75 -5.46
C THR A 129 8.49 -6.60 -4.09
N THR A 130 9.80 -6.35 -4.12
CA THR A 130 10.61 -5.85 -3.01
C THR A 130 11.35 -4.62 -3.52
N TYR A 131 11.18 -3.47 -2.84
CA TYR A 131 11.72 -2.19 -3.30
C TYR A 131 12.49 -1.48 -2.19
N LEU A 132 13.77 -1.20 -2.42
CA LEU A 132 14.60 -0.39 -1.54
C LEU A 132 14.42 1.10 -1.84
N THR A 133 14.05 1.89 -0.82
CA THR A 133 13.79 3.33 -0.99
C THR A 133 15.05 4.15 -1.24
N GLY A 134 16.22 3.64 -0.87
CA GLY A 134 17.50 4.37 -0.92
C GLY A 134 17.58 5.61 -0.02
N THR A 135 16.56 5.87 0.81
CA THR A 135 16.46 7.06 1.65
C THR A 135 15.93 6.75 3.05
N THR A 136 16.14 7.68 3.99
CA THR A 136 15.59 7.61 5.33
C THR A 136 14.18 8.22 5.44
N SER A 137 13.53 8.55 4.31
CA SER A 137 12.15 9.06 4.31
C SER A 137 11.20 7.98 4.84
N THR A 138 10.21 8.40 5.63
CA THR A 138 9.20 7.51 6.22
C THR A 138 7.89 7.53 5.44
N SER A 139 7.95 7.93 4.17
CA SER A 139 6.84 7.93 3.24
C SER A 139 7.28 7.49 1.84
N PHE A 140 6.36 6.87 1.12
CA PHE A 140 6.56 6.41 -0.26
C PHE A 140 5.26 6.53 -1.04
N SER A 141 5.34 6.91 -2.31
CA SER A 141 4.18 6.95 -3.20
C SER A 141 4.49 6.27 -4.52
N ALA A 142 3.55 5.48 -5.01
CA ALA A 142 3.60 4.86 -6.33
C ALA A 142 2.28 5.11 -7.06
N SER A 143 2.36 5.29 -8.37
CA SER A 143 1.23 5.53 -9.27
C SER A 143 1.20 4.49 -10.38
N SER A 144 0.11 4.47 -11.16
CA SER A 144 -0.06 3.53 -12.28
C SER A 144 0.02 2.06 -11.86
N ILE A 145 -0.43 1.75 -10.63
CA ILE A 145 -0.46 0.39 -10.12
C ILE A 145 -1.68 -0.32 -10.73
N ALA A 146 -1.48 -1.55 -11.18
CA ALA A 146 -2.54 -2.36 -11.73
C ALA A 146 -3.68 -2.58 -10.71
N PRO A 147 -4.93 -2.72 -11.15
CA PRO A 147 -6.01 -3.16 -10.29
C PRO A 147 -5.70 -4.44 -9.53
N GLY A 148 -5.96 -4.48 -8.23
CA GLY A 148 -5.71 -5.66 -7.40
C GLY A 148 -5.74 -5.38 -5.91
N THR A 149 -5.63 -6.44 -5.11
CA THR A 149 -5.43 -6.36 -3.66
C THR A 149 -3.97 -6.68 -3.35
N TYR A 150 -3.31 -5.78 -2.62
CA TYR A 150 -1.89 -5.85 -2.31
C TYR A 150 -1.70 -5.86 -0.79
N TYR A 151 -0.85 -6.77 -0.31
CA TYR A 151 -0.47 -6.87 1.10
C TYR A 151 0.94 -6.30 1.24
N VAL A 152 1.07 -5.21 1.99
CA VAL A 152 2.31 -4.41 2.03
C VAL A 152 2.88 -4.35 3.44
N ARG A 153 4.19 -4.57 3.54
CA ARG A 153 4.98 -4.43 4.78
C ARG A 153 6.24 -3.62 4.50
N VAL A 154 6.80 -3.01 5.53
CA VAL A 154 8.05 -2.25 5.43
C VAL A 154 9.07 -2.80 6.43
N ARG A 155 10.32 -2.95 5.99
CA ARG A 155 11.49 -3.26 6.82
C ARG A 155 12.44 -2.07 6.85
N ALA A 156 13.06 -1.84 7.99
CA ALA A 156 14.16 -0.89 8.13
C ALA A 156 15.48 -1.59 7.82
N ALA A 157 16.41 -0.88 7.18
CA ALA A 157 17.73 -1.42 6.87
C ALA A 157 18.85 -0.46 7.28
N HIS A 158 19.95 -1.01 7.79
CA HIS A 158 21.20 -0.32 8.05
C HIS A 158 22.33 -1.08 7.37
N GLY A 159 22.82 -0.55 6.25
CA GLY A 159 23.67 -1.32 5.34
C GLY A 159 22.93 -2.54 4.79
N ALA A 160 23.54 -3.73 4.92
CA ALA A 160 22.97 -5.00 4.45
C ALA A 160 22.09 -5.71 5.50
N LEU A 161 21.90 -5.13 6.69
CA LEU A 161 21.12 -5.72 7.77
C LEU A 161 19.69 -5.16 7.77
N PHE A 162 18.71 -6.06 7.89
CA PHE A 162 17.29 -5.75 7.87
C PHE A 162 16.63 -6.06 9.20
N SER A 163 15.69 -5.21 9.61
CA SER A 163 14.80 -5.45 10.74
C SER A 163 13.75 -6.52 10.42
N ALA A 164 12.97 -6.91 11.44
CA ALA A 164 11.67 -7.54 11.21
C ALA A 164 10.72 -6.57 10.46
N SER A 165 9.67 -7.13 9.83
CA SER A 165 8.65 -6.35 9.14
C SER A 165 7.78 -5.54 10.11
N SER A 166 7.26 -4.40 9.63
CA SER A 166 6.19 -3.65 10.26
C SER A 166 4.88 -4.45 10.34
N ASN A 167 3.81 -3.82 10.88
CA ASN A 167 2.45 -4.28 10.60
C ASN A 167 2.19 -4.32 9.08
N GLU A 168 1.32 -5.23 8.67
CA GLU A 168 0.88 -5.36 7.27
C GLU A 168 -0.33 -4.45 7.02
N VAL A 169 -0.36 -3.79 5.86
CA VAL A 169 -1.52 -3.04 5.37
C VAL A 169 -2.04 -3.67 4.08
N VAL A 170 -3.37 -3.56 3.87
CA VAL A 170 -4.03 -4.04 2.67
C VAL A 170 -4.42 -2.83 1.81
N ALA A 171 -3.83 -2.74 0.61
CA ALA A 171 -4.15 -1.71 -0.37
C ALA A 171 -4.95 -2.33 -1.53
N VAL A 172 -6.18 -1.86 -1.71
CA VAL A 172 -7.04 -2.29 -2.83
C VAL A 172 -6.97 -1.22 -3.91
N ILE A 173 -6.17 -1.47 -4.94
CA ILE A 173 -5.94 -0.56 -6.05
C ILE A 173 -6.95 -0.83 -7.15
N GLY A 174 -7.50 0.23 -7.74
CA GLY A 174 -8.08 0.14 -9.07
C GLY A 174 -9.21 -0.87 -9.23
N THR A 175 -9.91 -1.27 -8.16
CA THR A 175 -11.23 -1.85 -8.35
C THR A 175 -12.06 -0.73 -8.97
N THR A 176 -12.15 -0.71 -10.30
CA THR A 176 -13.43 -0.36 -10.91
C THR A 176 -14.43 -1.21 -10.15
N ALA A 177 -15.20 -0.58 -9.26
CA ALA A 177 -16.46 -1.15 -8.83
C ALA A 177 -17.08 -1.69 -10.12
N SER A 178 -17.31 -3.01 -10.21
CA SER A 178 -17.78 -3.62 -11.45
C SER A 178 -18.89 -2.74 -11.99
N SER A 179 -18.73 -2.18 -13.19
CA SER A 179 -19.69 -1.14 -13.57
C SER A 179 -21.07 -1.75 -13.59
N VAL A 180 -21.98 -1.16 -12.81
CA VAL A 180 -23.36 -1.62 -12.77
C VAL A 180 -24.11 -1.18 -14.03
N THR A 181 -23.50 -0.35 -14.88
CA THR A 181 -24.03 0.01 -16.20
C THR A 181 -24.32 -1.24 -17.02
N GLY A 182 -25.54 -1.34 -17.53
CA GLY A 182 -25.99 -2.44 -18.37
C GLY A 182 -27.43 -2.86 -18.05
N ARG A 183 -27.89 -3.85 -18.81
CA ARG A 183 -29.18 -4.50 -18.59
C ARG A 183 -29.01 -5.63 -17.58
N TRP A 184 -29.89 -5.69 -16.60
CA TRP A 184 -29.98 -6.74 -15.61
C TRP A 184 -31.36 -7.35 -15.65
N VAL A 185 -31.45 -8.68 -15.64
CA VAL A 185 -32.73 -9.39 -15.63
C VAL A 185 -32.77 -10.41 -14.51
N GLY A 186 -33.94 -10.58 -13.91
CA GLY A 186 -34.11 -11.54 -12.83
C GLY A 186 -35.57 -11.82 -12.54
N LEU A 187 -35.77 -12.59 -11.48
CA LEU A 187 -37.09 -13.01 -11.03
C LEU A 187 -37.34 -12.43 -9.65
N SER A 188 -38.53 -11.88 -9.46
CA SER A 188 -39.13 -11.72 -8.14
C SER A 188 -40.15 -12.85 -7.95
N PRO A 189 -39.82 -13.92 -7.20
CA PRO A 189 -40.70 -15.08 -7.06
C PRO A 189 -42.01 -14.76 -6.34
N ASP A 190 -41.95 -13.85 -5.38
CA ASP A 190 -43.02 -13.49 -4.46
C ASP A 190 -43.53 -12.05 -4.69
N GLY A 191 -43.24 -11.47 -5.86
CA GLY A 191 -43.63 -10.11 -6.25
C GLY A 191 -42.98 -9.03 -5.36
N TRP A 192 -43.45 -7.79 -5.49
CA TRP A 192 -43.04 -6.67 -4.61
C TRP A 192 -44.10 -6.33 -3.58
N PHE A 193 -45.35 -6.64 -3.91
CA PHE A 193 -46.53 -6.18 -3.21
C PHE A 193 -47.22 -7.38 -2.54
N ILE A 194 -47.16 -7.43 -1.21
CA ILE A 194 -48.21 -8.11 -0.45
C ILE A 194 -49.18 -7.00 -0.05
N ASP A 195 -50.22 -6.74 -0.85
CA ASP A 195 -51.32 -5.92 -0.36
C ASP A 195 -52.13 -6.77 0.63
N ALA A 196 -51.70 -6.70 1.89
CA ALA A 196 -52.34 -7.38 3.00
C ALA A 196 -53.79 -6.89 3.25
N SER A 197 -54.22 -5.79 2.61
CA SER A 197 -55.55 -5.20 2.85
C SER A 197 -56.65 -5.61 1.85
N THR A 198 -56.33 -6.31 0.75
CA THR A 198 -57.33 -6.70 -0.27
C THR A 198 -57.30 -8.19 -0.65
N GLY A 199 -56.55 -9.01 0.08
CA GLY A 199 -56.43 -10.44 -0.18
C GLY A 199 -55.52 -10.75 -1.38
N SER A 200 -54.43 -10.01 -1.54
CA SER A 200 -53.37 -10.11 -2.58
C SER A 200 -53.37 -11.36 -3.48
N CYS A 201 -53.26 -11.13 -4.79
CA CYS A 201 -52.90 -12.19 -5.72
C CYS A 201 -51.37 -12.31 -5.69
N ASP A 202 -50.83 -13.49 -5.38
CA ASP A 202 -49.39 -13.68 -5.38
C ASP A 202 -48.90 -13.59 -6.83
N THR A 203 -48.03 -12.64 -7.13
CA THR A 203 -47.43 -12.47 -8.44
C THR A 203 -45.99 -12.96 -8.44
N SER A 204 -45.61 -13.69 -9.49
CA SER A 204 -44.19 -13.81 -9.85
C SER A 204 -43.92 -12.91 -11.04
N GLU A 205 -42.77 -12.27 -11.06
CA GLU A 205 -42.49 -11.19 -12.00
C GLU A 205 -41.09 -11.31 -12.59
N ASP A 206 -41.01 -11.04 -13.89
CA ASP A 206 -39.76 -10.79 -14.59
C ASP A 206 -39.36 -9.34 -14.39
N ILE A 207 -38.14 -9.13 -13.88
CA ILE A 207 -37.60 -7.80 -13.59
C ILE A 207 -36.52 -7.49 -14.59
N GLN A 208 -36.57 -6.30 -15.18
CA GLN A 208 -35.51 -5.71 -15.99
C GLN A 208 -35.07 -4.38 -15.39
N LEU A 209 -33.77 -4.24 -15.13
CA LEU A 209 -33.13 -2.98 -14.78
C LEU A 209 -32.21 -2.56 -15.92
N ASP A 210 -32.38 -1.36 -16.45
CA ASP A 210 -31.42 -0.76 -17.38
C ASP A 210 -30.70 0.37 -16.64
N LEU A 211 -29.46 0.12 -16.23
CA LEU A 211 -28.69 1.00 -15.35
C LEU A 211 -27.60 1.75 -16.11
N THR A 212 -27.35 2.99 -15.70
CA THR A 212 -26.21 3.82 -16.11
C THR A 212 -25.51 4.33 -14.86
N GLN A 213 -24.20 4.08 -14.77
CA GLN A 213 -23.35 4.55 -13.69
C GLN A 213 -22.47 5.71 -14.14
N THR A 214 -22.46 6.78 -13.36
CA THR A 214 -21.56 7.93 -13.51
C THR A 214 -20.87 8.20 -12.18
N GLY A 215 -19.60 7.81 -12.05
CA GLY A 215 -18.88 7.85 -10.77
C GLY A 215 -19.50 6.90 -9.74
N SER A 216 -19.84 7.43 -8.57
CA SER A 216 -20.56 6.71 -7.50
C SER A 216 -22.08 6.82 -7.61
N SER A 217 -22.61 7.53 -8.61
CA SER A 217 -24.05 7.71 -8.82
C SER A 217 -24.57 6.76 -9.88
N ILE A 218 -25.79 6.29 -9.72
CA ILE A 218 -26.49 5.49 -10.72
C ILE A 218 -27.86 6.11 -11.05
N SER A 219 -28.25 5.99 -12.31
CA SER A 219 -29.59 6.28 -12.81
C SER A 219 -30.04 5.15 -13.73
N GLY A 220 -31.33 5.04 -13.98
CA GLY A 220 -31.82 4.00 -14.88
C GLY A 220 -33.32 3.84 -14.86
N THR A 221 -33.76 2.70 -15.37
CA THR A 221 -35.17 2.31 -15.40
C THR A 221 -35.39 0.91 -14.86
N LEU A 222 -36.53 0.72 -14.20
CA LEU A 222 -37.07 -0.57 -13.81
C LEU A 222 -38.33 -0.85 -14.65
N THR A 223 -38.38 -2.02 -15.26
CA THR A 223 -39.54 -2.56 -15.95
C THR A 223 -39.86 -3.92 -15.35
N GLU A 224 -41.14 -4.19 -15.12
CA GLU A 224 -41.60 -5.50 -14.66
C GLU A 224 -42.59 -6.11 -15.66
N ARG A 225 -42.64 -7.43 -15.68
CA ARG A 225 -43.63 -8.19 -16.43
C ARG A 225 -44.21 -9.29 -15.55
N ILE A 226 -45.54 -9.33 -15.46
CA ILE A 226 -46.23 -10.36 -14.69
C ILE A 226 -46.03 -11.72 -15.36
N ARG A 227 -45.35 -12.64 -14.67
CA ARG A 227 -45.03 -13.99 -15.15
C ARG A 227 -46.11 -15.00 -14.75
N ALA A 228 -46.58 -14.94 -13.51
CA ALA A 228 -47.67 -15.81 -13.02
C ALA A 228 -48.43 -15.13 -11.89
N ILE A 229 -49.67 -15.56 -11.67
CA ILE A 229 -50.57 -15.06 -10.63
C ILE A 229 -51.26 -16.24 -9.95
N SER A 230 -51.33 -16.26 -8.62
CA SER A 230 -52.02 -17.28 -7.85
C SER A 230 -52.74 -16.70 -6.62
N PRO A 231 -54.05 -16.94 -6.42
CA PRO A 231 -55.01 -17.49 -7.39
C PRO A 231 -55.40 -16.44 -8.44
N THR A 232 -55.83 -16.88 -9.62
CA THR A 232 -56.41 -15.98 -10.64
C THR A 232 -57.85 -15.62 -10.28
N ARG A 233 -58.11 -14.34 -10.03
CA ARG A 233 -59.45 -13.84 -9.70
C ARG A 233 -59.67 -12.41 -10.24
N PRO A 234 -60.93 -11.95 -10.39
CA PRO A 234 -61.21 -10.58 -10.79
C PRO A 234 -60.53 -9.57 -9.85
N GLY A 235 -59.83 -8.60 -10.43
CA GLY A 235 -59.06 -7.58 -9.69
C GLY A 235 -57.57 -7.89 -9.54
N CYS A 236 -57.10 -9.09 -9.91
CA CYS A 236 -55.67 -9.32 -10.10
C CYS A 236 -55.18 -8.69 -11.40
N ASP A 237 -53.87 -8.47 -11.49
CA ASP A 237 -53.20 -8.14 -12.74
C ASP A 237 -53.40 -9.22 -13.82
N THR A 238 -52.95 -8.93 -15.04
CA THR A 238 -53.00 -9.90 -16.14
C THR A 238 -51.62 -10.50 -16.38
N VAL A 239 -51.53 -11.82 -16.48
CA VAL A 239 -50.28 -12.50 -16.87
C VAL A 239 -49.81 -11.97 -18.22
N GLY A 240 -48.55 -11.54 -18.29
CA GLY A 240 -47.93 -10.92 -19.45
C GLY A 240 -48.06 -9.40 -19.53
N ALA A 241 -48.83 -8.76 -18.64
CA ALA A 241 -48.83 -7.31 -18.51
C ALA A 241 -47.42 -6.81 -18.17
N VAL A 242 -47.06 -5.66 -18.74
CA VAL A 242 -45.77 -5.00 -18.55
C VAL A 242 -46.02 -3.63 -17.94
N TYR A 243 -45.31 -3.32 -16.86
CA TYR A 243 -45.40 -2.05 -16.16
C TYR A 243 -44.04 -1.34 -16.12
N GLY A 244 -44.08 -0.01 -16.04
CA GLY A 244 -42.91 0.86 -16.19
C GLY A 244 -42.70 1.38 -17.63
N PRO A 245 -41.52 1.94 -17.96
CA PRO A 245 -40.33 2.01 -17.12
C PRO A 245 -40.43 3.09 -16.01
N TRP A 246 -40.20 2.70 -14.76
CA TRP A 246 -40.07 3.65 -13.66
C TRP A 246 -38.64 4.11 -13.51
N GLN A 247 -38.46 5.40 -13.25
CA GLN A 247 -37.12 5.96 -13.04
C GLN A 247 -36.58 5.50 -11.69
N LEU A 248 -35.30 5.14 -11.68
CA LEU A 248 -34.55 4.88 -10.48
C LEU A 248 -33.30 5.76 -10.41
N THR A 249 -32.91 6.09 -9.18
CA THR A 249 -31.65 6.77 -8.89
C THR A 249 -31.02 6.16 -7.65
N GLY A 250 -29.70 6.23 -7.54
CA GLY A 250 -29.00 5.58 -6.45
C GLY A 250 -27.51 5.86 -6.41
N THR A 251 -26.83 5.09 -5.58
CA THR A 251 -25.39 5.13 -5.40
C THR A 251 -24.78 3.73 -5.44
N VAL A 252 -23.50 3.68 -5.81
CA VAL A 252 -22.68 2.48 -5.82
C VAL A 252 -21.40 2.74 -5.03
N GLY A 253 -21.09 1.80 -4.14
CA GLY A 253 -19.85 1.76 -3.37
C GLY A 253 -19.04 0.50 -3.68
N PRO A 254 -17.94 0.26 -2.95
CA PRO A 254 -17.17 -0.97 -3.09
C PRO A 254 -18.05 -2.21 -2.81
N GLY A 255 -18.42 -2.94 -3.86
CA GLY A 255 -19.23 -4.17 -3.79
C GLY A 255 -20.68 -3.99 -3.32
N THR A 256 -21.14 -2.75 -3.11
CA THR A 256 -22.47 -2.44 -2.56
C THR A 256 -23.23 -1.48 -3.48
N ILE A 257 -24.54 -1.66 -3.57
CA ILE A 257 -25.43 -0.82 -4.38
C ILE A 257 -26.65 -0.45 -3.56
N THR A 258 -27.10 0.80 -3.69
CA THR A 258 -28.40 1.23 -3.17
C THR A 258 -29.10 2.13 -4.17
N PHE A 259 -30.35 1.83 -4.51
CA PHE A 259 -31.16 2.67 -5.38
C PHE A 259 -32.61 2.71 -4.95
N VAL A 260 -33.30 3.77 -5.37
CA VAL A 260 -34.72 3.98 -5.13
C VAL A 260 -35.42 4.04 -6.46
N ALA A 261 -36.46 3.22 -6.64
CA ALA A 261 -37.37 3.31 -7.76
C ALA A 261 -38.69 3.93 -7.27
N THR A 262 -39.17 4.95 -8.00
CA THR A 262 -40.42 5.65 -7.68
C THR A 262 -41.50 5.26 -8.67
N PHE A 263 -42.55 4.65 -8.15
CA PHE A 263 -43.67 4.09 -8.89
C PHE A 263 -44.81 5.09 -9.00
N GLU A 264 -45.86 4.71 -9.73
CA GLU A 264 -47.08 5.50 -9.82
C GLU A 264 -47.70 5.77 -8.43
N LYS A 265 -48.41 6.89 -8.31
CA LYS A 265 -49.00 7.38 -7.04
C LYS A 265 -47.97 7.74 -5.96
N GLY A 266 -46.69 7.87 -6.31
CA GLY A 266 -45.65 8.42 -5.43
C GLY A 266 -45.09 7.45 -4.40
N ARG A 267 -45.32 6.15 -4.56
CA ARG A 267 -44.70 5.11 -3.74
C ARG A 267 -43.26 4.88 -4.19
N SER A 268 -42.35 4.68 -3.23
CA SER A 268 -40.93 4.46 -3.52
C SER A 268 -40.43 3.24 -2.77
N PHE A 269 -39.68 2.41 -3.49
CA PHE A 269 -39.02 1.23 -2.92
C PHE A 269 -37.52 1.44 -2.93
N THR A 270 -36.88 1.11 -1.82
CA THR A 270 -35.42 1.15 -1.66
C THR A 270 -34.86 -0.25 -1.83
N PHE A 271 -33.81 -0.34 -2.64
CA PHE A 271 -33.12 -1.57 -2.97
C PHE A 271 -31.71 -1.42 -2.44
N SER A 272 -31.28 -2.32 -1.57
CA SER A 272 -29.93 -2.29 -1.00
C SER A 272 -29.33 -3.68 -0.98
N GLY A 273 -28.09 -3.80 -1.45
CA GLY A 273 -27.39 -5.09 -1.43
C GLY A 273 -26.03 -5.04 -2.09
N THR A 274 -25.64 -6.17 -2.67
CA THR A 274 -24.30 -6.38 -3.24
C THR A 274 -24.39 -6.73 -4.72
N PHE A 275 -23.28 -6.52 -5.42
CA PHE A 275 -23.18 -6.87 -6.83
C PHE A 275 -21.77 -7.34 -7.18
N THR A 276 -21.70 -8.15 -8.23
CA THR A 276 -20.49 -8.53 -8.96
C THR A 276 -20.61 -8.04 -10.40
N SER A 277 -19.66 -8.37 -11.27
CA SER A 277 -19.74 -8.06 -12.70
C SER A 277 -20.91 -8.73 -13.43
N THR A 278 -21.48 -9.80 -12.87
CA THR A 278 -22.50 -10.64 -13.53
C THR A 278 -23.78 -10.83 -12.72
N ARG A 279 -23.77 -10.57 -11.41
CA ARG A 279 -24.91 -10.81 -10.53
C ARG A 279 -25.11 -9.68 -9.52
N MET A 280 -26.37 -9.35 -9.25
CA MET A 280 -26.77 -8.40 -8.22
C MET A 280 -27.82 -9.05 -7.32
N ALA A 281 -27.65 -8.89 -6.01
CA ALA A 281 -28.56 -9.41 -5.00
C ALA A 281 -28.92 -8.27 -4.04
N THR A 282 -30.20 -7.94 -3.95
CA THR A 282 -30.71 -6.82 -3.16
C THR A 282 -31.85 -7.24 -2.25
N SER A 283 -31.91 -6.59 -1.09
CA SER A 283 -33.12 -6.53 -0.27
C SER A 283 -33.97 -5.35 -0.72
N VAL A 284 -35.28 -5.52 -0.63
CA VAL A 284 -36.28 -4.53 -1.03
C VAL A 284 -36.97 -4.04 0.24
N ALA A 285 -37.09 -2.73 0.39
CA ALA A 285 -37.79 -2.13 1.52
C ALA A 285 -38.71 -0.99 1.09
N GLU A 286 -39.83 -0.84 1.80
CA GLU A 286 -40.74 0.30 1.71
C GLU A 286 -40.89 0.89 3.10
N LEU A 287 -40.79 2.22 3.22
CA LEU A 287 -40.90 2.94 4.51
C LEU A 287 -40.02 2.33 5.64
N GLY A 288 -38.85 1.80 5.28
CA GLY A 288 -37.88 1.21 6.22
C GLY A 288 -38.15 -0.25 6.63
N SER A 289 -39.23 -0.87 6.15
CA SER A 289 -39.52 -2.28 6.40
C SER A 289 -39.07 -3.14 5.22
N THR A 290 -38.28 -4.18 5.47
CA THR A 290 -37.88 -5.15 4.44
C THR A 290 -39.09 -5.97 4.02
N LEU A 291 -39.35 -6.00 2.71
CA LEU A 291 -40.46 -6.72 2.10
C LEU A 291 -39.97 -8.03 1.50
N ASN A 292 -39.08 -7.96 0.51
CA ASN A 292 -38.65 -9.09 -0.31
C ASN A 292 -37.17 -8.98 -0.71
N SER A 293 -36.71 -9.92 -1.54
CA SER A 293 -35.37 -9.90 -2.12
C SER A 293 -35.45 -10.00 -3.65
N LEU A 294 -34.54 -9.30 -4.33
CA LEU A 294 -34.39 -9.34 -5.78
C LEU A 294 -32.98 -9.82 -6.13
N THR A 295 -32.92 -10.87 -6.96
CA THR A 295 -31.68 -11.30 -7.60
C THR A 295 -31.80 -11.13 -9.11
N VAL A 296 -30.87 -10.37 -9.70
CA VAL A 296 -30.78 -10.16 -11.15
C VAL A 296 -29.38 -10.51 -11.66
N ASN A 297 -29.30 -10.94 -12.91
CA ASN A 297 -28.06 -11.22 -13.62
C ASN A 297 -27.89 -10.27 -14.80
N LYS A 298 -26.65 -9.92 -15.11
CA LYS A 298 -26.33 -9.04 -16.23
C LYS A 298 -26.56 -9.76 -17.57
N GLN A 299 -27.23 -9.11 -18.51
CA GLN A 299 -27.37 -9.55 -19.91
C GLN A 299 -26.25 -9.01 -20.79
#